data_AF-A0A7V9GQ40-F1
#
_entry.id   AF-A0A7V9GQ40-F1
#
_cell.length_a   1.000
_cell.length_b   1.000
_cell.length_c   1.000
_cell.angle_alpha   90.00
_cell.angle_beta   90.00
_cell.angle_gamma   90.00
#
_symmetry.space_group_name_H-M   'P 1'
#
loop_
_entity.id
_entity.type
_entity.pdbx_description
1 polymer ?
#
loop_
_entity_poly.entity_id
_entity_poly.type
_entity_poly.pdbx_seq_one_letter_code
_entity_poly.pdbx_strand_id
1 'polypeptide(L)' 'MFSSGMEPDIKKYLLRILNSMSVIVLWMMINATLGIYLGWAMIDDKLRLINIIFYAWLLGSFIFLVYYLFRKWKL' A
#
# COMPACT_ATOMS: atom_id res chain seq x y z
N MET A 1 -2.43 -34.73 23.59
CA MET A 1 -2.84 -33.32 23.76
C MET A 1 -1.82 -32.45 23.04
N PHE A 2 -1.81 -32.50 21.70
CA PHE A 2 -1.00 -31.58 20.90
C PHE A 2 -2.00 -30.62 20.26
N SER A 3 -2.06 -29.40 20.79
CA SER A 3 -2.75 -28.31 20.12
C SER A 3 -1.99 -28.07 18.80
N SER A 4 -2.46 -28.65 17.69
CA SER A 4 -1.99 -28.33 16.33
C SER A 4 -2.52 -26.96 15.88
N GLY A 5 -2.62 -26.02 16.80
CA GLY A 5 -2.98 -24.64 16.56
C GLY A 5 -1.75 -23.80 16.89
N MET A 6 -1.23 -23.10 15.89
CA MET A 6 -0.19 -22.08 16.03
C MET A 6 -0.40 -21.27 17.32
N GLU A 7 0.68 -21.09 18.10
CA GLU A 7 0.61 -20.29 19.32
C GLU A 7 -0.08 -18.94 19.02
N PRO A 8 -1.01 -18.51 19.89
CA PRO A 8 -1.84 -17.32 19.64
C PRO A 8 -1.00 -16.06 19.36
N ASP A 9 0.20 -15.98 19.96
CA ASP A 9 1.14 -14.88 19.74
C ASP A 9 1.77 -14.92 18.33
N ILE A 10 2.18 -16.11 17.87
CA ILE A 10 2.70 -16.31 16.51
C ILE A 10 1.61 -15.97 15.48
N LYS A 11 0.37 -16.42 15.72
CA LYS A 11 -0.78 -16.12 14.85
C LYS A 11 -1.04 -14.62 14.77
N LYS A 12 -1.02 -13.92 15.90
CA LYS A 12 -1.21 -12.46 15.95
C LYS A 12 -0.12 -11.73 15.17
N TYR A 13 1.13 -12.16 15.29
CA TYR A 13 2.25 -11.59 14.56
C TYR A 13 2.13 -11.81 13.04
N LEU A 14 1.83 -13.04 12.61
CA LEU A 14 1.60 -13.37 11.20
C LEU A 14 0.45 -12.57 10.60
N LEU A 15 -0.67 -12.44 11.31
CA LEU A 15 -1.82 -11.63 10.85
C LEU A 15 -1.47 -10.14 10.72
N ARG A 16 -0.57 -9.62 11.55
CA ARG A 16 -0.08 -8.23 11.45
C ARG A 16 0.78 -8.03 10.20
N ILE A 17 1.67 -8.99 9.91
CA ILE A 17 2.48 -8.98 8.68
C ILE A 17 1.56 -9.08 7.46
N LEU A 18 0.66 -10.06 7.45
CA LEU A 18 -0.24 -10.29 6.33
C LEU A 18 -1.10 -9.07 6.05
N ASN A 19 -1.67 -8.43 7.08
CA ASN A 19 -2.39 -7.17 6.91
C ASN A 19 -1.51 -6.05 6.34
N SER A 20 -0.27 -5.93 6.82
CA SER A 20 0.66 -4.92 6.31
C SER A 20 0.95 -5.15 4.82
N MET A 21 1.21 -6.39 4.43
CA MET A 21 1.44 -6.76 3.03
C MET A 21 0.20 -6.53 2.18
N SER A 22 -0.99 -6.94 2.63
CA SER A 22 -2.25 -6.73 1.91
C SER A 22 -2.50 -5.25 1.64
N VAL A 23 -2.24 -4.36 2.61
CA VAL A 23 -2.41 -2.92 2.43
C VAL A 23 -1.40 -2.36 1.41
N ILE A 24 -0.14 -2.81 1.44
CA ILE A 24 0.87 -2.40 0.45
C ILE A 24 0.45 -2.86 -0.96
N VAL A 25 0.03 -4.12 -1.11
CA VAL A 25 -0.40 -4.68 -2.40
C VAL A 25 -1.64 -3.94 -2.92
N LEU A 26 -2.60 -3.65 -2.06
CA LEU A 26 -3.80 -2.89 -2.42
C LEU A 26 -3.44 -1.46 -2.87
N TRP A 27 -2.52 -0.81 -2.16
CA TRP A 27 -2.00 0.50 -2.57
C TRP A 27 -1.29 0.43 -3.94
N MET A 28 -0.48 -0.60 -4.18
CA MET A 28 0.17 -0.81 -5.49
C MET A 28 -0.85 -1.02 -6.61
N MET A 29 -1.89 -1.83 -6.40
CA MET A 29 -2.93 -2.07 -7.42
C MET A 29 -3.68 -0.79 -7.78
N ILE A 30 -4.02 0.05 -6.80
CA ILE A 30 -4.69 1.34 -7.04
C ILE A 30 -3.78 2.24 -7.89
N ASN A 31 -2.51 2.39 -7.50
CA ASN A 31 -1.60 3.27 -8.23
C ASN A 31 -1.22 2.73 -9.60
N ALA A 32 -1.12 1.41 -9.77
CA ALA A 32 -0.94 0.79 -11.08
C ALA A 32 -2.17 1.02 -11.98
N THR A 33 -3.38 0.93 -11.44
CA THR A 33 -4.60 1.20 -12.20
C THR A 33 -4.71 2.67 -12.61
N LEU A 34 -4.49 3.59 -11.67
CA LEU A 34 -4.55 5.02 -11.97
C LEU A 34 -3.40 5.47 -12.88
N GLY A 35 -2.18 5.00 -12.62
CA GLY A 35 -0.99 5.41 -13.34
C GLY A 35 -0.87 4.78 -14.72
N ILE A 36 -1.06 3.46 -14.82
CA ILE A 36 -0.84 2.70 -16.05
C ILE A 36 -2.16 2.54 -16.81
N TYR A 37 -3.20 1.97 -16.19
CA TYR A 37 -4.45 1.67 -16.91
C TYR A 37 -5.19 2.93 -17.38
N LEU A 38 -5.25 3.98 -16.55
CA LEU A 38 -5.81 5.27 -16.96
C LEU A 38 -4.79 6.21 -17.61
N GLY A 39 -3.51 5.80 -17.69
CA GLY A 39 -2.43 6.58 -18.30
C GLY A 39 -2.03 7.85 -17.55
N TRP A 40 -2.43 8.05 -16.28
CA TRP A 40 -2.08 9.28 -15.54
C TRP A 40 -0.59 9.39 -15.22
N ALA A 41 0.16 8.29 -15.30
CA ALA A 41 1.62 8.27 -15.16
C ALA A 41 2.35 8.46 -16.50
N MET A 42 1.66 8.35 -17.64
CA MET A 42 2.27 8.51 -18.96
C MET A 42 2.34 10.01 -19.33
N ILE A 43 3.55 10.45 -19.67
CA ILE A 43 3.84 11.79 -20.17
C ILE A 43 4.20 11.64 -21.64
N ASP A 44 3.20 11.51 -22.51
CA ASP A 44 3.43 11.23 -23.92
C ASP A 44 3.95 12.46 -24.70
N ASP A 45 3.32 13.63 -24.54
CA ASP A 45 3.62 14.82 -25.36
C ASP A 45 3.72 16.14 -24.56
N LYS A 46 2.88 16.31 -23.54
CA LYS A 46 2.86 17.49 -22.66
C LYS A 46 2.52 17.08 -21.23
N LEU A 47 3.18 17.73 -20.26
CA LEU A 47 2.79 17.64 -18.84
C LEU A 47 1.34 18.14 -18.68
N ARG A 48 0.42 17.21 -18.42
CA ARG A 48 -0.98 17.52 -18.11
C ARG A 48 -1.15 17.70 -16.62
N LEU A 49 -2.12 18.54 -16.23
CA LEU A 49 -2.52 18.72 -14.83
C LEU A 49 -2.81 17.40 -14.12
N ILE A 50 -3.40 16.43 -14.83
CA ILE A 50 -3.70 15.09 -14.29
C ILE A 50 -2.44 14.35 -13.84
N ASN A 51 -1.32 14.51 -14.56
CA ASN A 51 -0.05 13.86 -14.23
C ASN A 51 0.53 14.47 -12.95
N ILE A 52 0.50 15.80 -12.83
CA ILE A 52 0.98 16.52 -11.64
C ILE A 52 0.16 16.11 -10.41
N ILE A 53 -1.17 16.06 -10.54
CA ILE A 53 -2.07 15.62 -9.47
C ILE A 53 -1.80 14.16 -9.11
N PHE A 54 -1.58 13.29 -10.11
CA PHE A 54 -1.26 11.88 -9.87
C PHE A 54 0.06 11.72 -9.10
N TYR A 55 1.12 12.43 -9.48
CA TYR A 55 2.39 12.35 -8.73
C TYR A 55 2.29 12.94 -7.33
N ALA A 56 1.54 14.03 -7.14
CA ALA A 56 1.27 14.58 -5.80
C ALA A 56 0.47 13.58 -4.94
N TRP A 57 -0.54 12.93 -5.51
CA TRP A 57 -1.29 11.85 -4.86
C TRP A 57 -0.42 10.64 -4.55
N LEU A 58 0.44 10.21 -5.49
CA LEU A 58 1.35 9.08 -5.32
C LEU A 58 2.29 9.32 -4.13
N LEU A 59 2.93 10.49 -4.08
CA LEU A 59 3.82 10.86 -2.97
C LEU A 59 3.06 11.01 -1.65
N GLY A 60 1.94 11.74 -1.64
CA GLY A 60 1.13 11.95 -0.45
C GLY A 60 0.58 10.62 0.12
N SER A 61 0.06 9.77 -0.74
CA SER A 61 -0.46 8.45 -0.35
C SER A 61 0.65 7.49 0.08
N PHE A 62 1.86 7.58 -0.50
CA PHE A 62 3.02 6.81 -0.06
C PHE A 62 3.46 7.20 1.35
N ILE A 63 3.59 8.50 1.63
CA ILE A 63 3.90 9.00 2.98
C ILE A 63 2.83 8.54 3.97
N PHE A 64 1.56 8.63 3.60
CA PHE A 64 0.45 8.17 4.43
C PHE A 64 0.50 6.65 4.66
N LEU A 65 0.80 5.85 3.64
CA LEU A 65 0.96 4.40 3.74
C LEU A 65 2.08 4.04 4.72
N VAL A 66 3.25 4.65 4.55
CA VAL A 66 4.41 4.44 5.42
C VAL A 66 4.05 4.83 6.85
N TYR A 67 3.46 5.99 7.07
CA TYR A 67 2.99 6.43 8.39
C TYR A 67 1.97 5.47 9.02
N TYR A 68 0.98 5.01 8.23
CA TYR A 68 -0.03 4.05 8.67
C TYR A 68 0.61 2.74 9.13
N LEU A 69 1.55 2.21 8.34
CA LEU A 69 2.29 1.00 8.69
C LEU A 69 3.13 1.24 9.95
N PHE A 70 3.97 2.27 10.02
CA PHE A 70 4.77 2.55 11.22
C PHE A 70 3.91 2.68 12.48
N ARG A 71 2.77 3.37 12.41
CA ARG A 71 1.84 3.49 13.54
C ARG A 71 1.23 2.13 13.91
N LYS A 72 0.85 1.33 12.93
CA LYS A 72 0.36 -0.05 13.10
C LYS A 72 1.40 -0.98 13.68
N TRP A 73 2.70 -0.69 13.58
CA TRP A 73 3.81 -1.48 14.14
C TRP A 73 4.27 -0.98 15.51
N LYS A 74 3.98 0.28 15.85
CA LYS A 74 4.32 0.90 17.14
C LYS A 74 3.23 0.76 18.21
N LEU A 75 1.95 0.64 17.82
CA LEU A 75 0.83 0.28 18.72
C LEU A 75 0.83 -1.21 19.09
#